data_AF-A0A2S0K1F4-F1
#
_entry.id   AF-A0A2S0K1F4-F1
#
_cell.length_a   1.000
_cell.length_b   1.000
_cell.length_c   1.000
_cell.angle_alpha   90.00
_cell.angle_beta   90.00
_cell.angle_gamma   90.00
#
_symmetry.space_group_name_H-M   'P 1'
#
loop_
_entity.id
_entity.type
_entity.pdbx_description
1 polymer ?
#
loop_
_entity_poly.entity_id
_entity_poly.type
_entity_poly.pdbx_seq_one_letter_code
_entity_poly.pdbx_strand_id
1 'polypeptide(L)' 'MGIAEVLTVIFIVLKLTEVITWSWWLVLLPAMISFSIYVLILIVKLGVIMVTVVAMKKRKE' A
#
# COMPACT_ATOMS: atom_id res chain seq x y z
N MET A 1 2.18 -0.16 12.03
CA MET A 1 2.99 -1.22 11.40
C MET A 1 2.10 -2.41 11.10
N GLY A 2 1.96 -2.77 9.82
CA GLY A 2 1.00 -3.76 9.33
C GLY A 2 1.63 -5.14 9.08
N ILE A 3 0.78 -6.16 8.86
CA ILE A 3 1.24 -7.54 8.57
C ILE A 3 2.21 -7.62 7.38
N ALA A 4 2.04 -6.74 6.38
CA ALA A 4 2.89 -6.69 5.19
C ALA A 4 4.34 -6.31 5.50
N GLU A 5 4.56 -5.41 6.46
CA GLU A 5 5.92 -5.01 6.87
C GLU A 5 6.59 -6.15 7.64
N VAL A 6 5.85 -6.82 8.53
CA VAL A 6 6.34 -8.00 9.26
C VAL A 6 6.72 -9.11 8.27
N LEU A 7 5.85 -9.40 7.30
CA LEU A 7 6.14 -10.39 6.23
C LEU A 7 7.35 -9.99 5.39
N THR A 8 7.52 -8.70 5.09
CA THR A 8 8.70 -8.20 4.36
C THR A 8 9.98 -8.47 5.15
N VAL A 9 9.99 -8.17 6.45
CA VAL A 9 11.15 -8.46 7.32
C VAL A 9 11.43 -9.95 7.36
N ILE A 10 10.40 -10.79 7.51
CA ILE A 10 10.55 -12.25 7.51
C ILE A 10 11.18 -12.73 6.20
N PHE A 11 10.69 -12.29 5.03
CA PHE A 11 11.28 -12.70 3.76
C PHE A 11 12.70 -12.19 3.56
N ILE A 12 13.03 -10.98 4.04
CA ILE A 12 14.40 -10.47 4.01
C ILE A 12 15.31 -11.37 4.86
N VAL A 13 14.89 -11.71 6.09
CA VAL A 13 15.66 -12.60 6.96
C VAL A 13 15.87 -13.95 6.29
N LEU A 14 14.81 -14.57 5.75
CA LEU A 14 14.89 -15.85 5.04
C LEU A 14 15.81 -15.79 3.81
N LYS A 15 15.85 -14.66 3.11
CA LYS A 15 16.74 -14.45 1.95
C LYS A 15 18.20 -14.33 2.38
N LEU A 16 18.46 -13.62 3.47
CA LEU A 16 19.80 -13.43 4.02
C LEU A 16 20.35 -14.70 4.68
N THR A 17 19.49 -15.57 5.21
CA THR A 17 19.86 -16.89 5.74
C THR A 17 19.86 -17.98 4.67
N GLU A 18 19.75 -17.61 3.38
CA GLU A 18 19.73 -18.51 2.22
C GLU A 18 18.66 -19.63 2.25
N VAL A 19 17.59 -19.46 3.03
CA VAL A 19 16.46 -20.40 3.07
C VAL A 19 15.64 -20.32 1.77
N ILE A 20 15.61 -19.14 1.14
CA ILE A 20 14.91 -18.92 -0.13
C ILE A 20 15.87 -18.43 -1.23
N THR A 21 15.79 -19.04 -2.41
CA THR A 21 16.58 -18.65 -3.60
C THR A 21 15.90 -17.58 -4.45
N TRP A 22 14.71 -17.13 -4.05
CA TRP A 22 13.88 -16.18 -4.80
C TRP A 22 14.60 -14.88 -5.13
N SER A 23 14.18 -14.21 -6.20
CA SER A 23 14.68 -12.90 -6.57
C SER A 23 14.25 -11.84 -5.54
N TRP A 24 15.03 -10.76 -5.41
CA TRP A 24 14.72 -9.64 -4.52
C TRP A 24 13.37 -8.98 -4.81
N TRP A 25 12.91 -9.04 -6.07
CA TRP A 25 11.58 -8.59 -6.45
C TRP A 25 10.47 -9.33 -5.71
N LEU A 26 10.58 -10.66 -5.58
CA LEU A 26 9.59 -11.47 -4.85
C LEU A 26 9.68 -11.24 -3.33
N VAL A 27 10.90 -11.06 -2.80
CA VAL A 27 11.14 -10.77 -1.37
C VAL A 27 10.48 -9.45 -0.95
N LEU A 28 10.51 -8.44 -1.82
CA LEU A 28 9.95 -7.10 -1.57
C LEU A 28 8.47 -6.96 -1.97
N LEU A 29 7.84 -7.99 -2.54
CA LEU A 29 6.43 -7.95 -2.94
C LEU A 29 5.47 -7.49 -1.84
N PRO A 30 5.56 -7.96 -0.58
CA PRO A 30 4.60 -7.55 0.43
C PRO A 30 4.63 -6.05 0.69
N ALA A 31 5.82 -5.42 0.71
CA ALA A 31 5.97 -3.98 0.82
C ALA A 31 5.42 -3.25 -0.41
N MET A 32 5.71 -3.73 -1.62
CA MET A 32 5.19 -3.14 -2.86
C MET A 32 3.66 -3.18 -2.94
N ILE A 33 3.05 -4.31 -2.57
CA ILE A 33 1.60 -4.48 -2.53
C ILE A 33 1.00 -3.54 -1.48
N SER A 34 1.57 -3.48 -0.27
CA SER A 34 1.09 -2.59 0.78
C SER A 34 1.13 -1.12 0.33
N PHE A 35 2.25 -0.68 -0.23
CA PHE A 35 2.40 0.67 -0.78
C PHE A 35 1.35 0.97 -1.86
N SER A 36 1.15 0.05 -2.80
CA SER A 36 0.18 0.21 -3.89
C SER A 36 -1.26 0.36 -3.37
N ILE A 37 -1.64 -0.45 -2.37
CA ILE A 37 -2.96 -0.37 -1.74
C ILE A 37 -3.14 0.97 -1.03
N TYR A 38 -2.12 1.45 -0.29
CA TYR A 38 -2.18 2.76 0.37
C TYR A 38 -2.36 3.89 -0.64
N VAL A 39 -1.62 3.88 -1.75
CA VAL A 39 -1.76 4.87 -2.82
C VAL A 39 -3.17 4.84 -3.42
N LEU A 40 -3.71 3.66 -3.70
CA LEU A 40 -5.06 3.52 -4.25
C LEU A 40 -6.13 4.07 -3.30
N ILE A 41 -6.04 3.73 -2.01
CA ILE A 41 -6.96 4.24 -0.98
C ILE A 41 -6.88 5.77 -0.90
N LEU A 42 -5.67 6.33 -0.99
CA LEU A 42 -5.46 7.77 -0.94
C LEU A 42 -6.14 8.47 -2.14
N ILE A 43 -5.96 7.94 -3.35
CA ILE A 43 -6.61 8.48 -4.57
C ILE A 43 -8.13 8.44 -4.43
N VAL A 44 -8.69 7.30 -4.01
CA VAL A 44 -10.14 7.15 -3.82
C VAL A 44 -10.67 8.12 -2.76
N LYS A 45 -9.99 8.23 -1.62
CA LYS A 45 -10.37 9.18 -0.56
C LYS A 45 -10.38 10.62 -1.07
N LEU A 46 -9.33 11.04 -1.77
CA LEU A 46 -9.25 12.39 -2.33
C LEU A 46 -10.38 12.64 -3.35
N GLY A 47 -10.67 11.66 -4.21
CA GLY A 47 -11.79 11.73 -5.16
C GLY A 47 -13.14 11.89 -4.46
N VAL A 48 -13.43 11.09 -3.44
CA VAL A 48 -14.67 11.18 -2.66
C VAL A 48 -14.78 12.54 -1.96
N ILE A 49 -13.71 13.00 -1.31
CA ILE A 49 -13.68 14.32 -0.65
C ILE A 49 -13.94 15.44 -1.66
N MET A 50 -13.34 15.37 -2.85
CA MET A 50 -13.56 16.38 -3.88
C MET A 50 -15.02 16.40 -4.33
N VAL A 51 -15.64 15.24 -4.56
CA VAL A 51 -17.05 15.14 -4.95
C VAL A 51 -17.97 15.69 -3.85
N THR A 52 -17.74 15.34 -2.58
CA THR A 52 -18.57 15.83 -1.48
C THR A 52 -18.42 17.35 -1.29
N VAL A 53 -17.21 17.88 -1.39
CA VAL A 53 -16.95 19.32 -1.33
C VAL A 53 -17.65 20.07 -2.46
N VAL A 54 -17.57 19.57 -3.70
CA VAL A 54 -18.26 20.17 -4.86
C VAL A 54 -19.78 20.11 -4.69
N ALA A 55 -20.32 18.97 -4.23
CA ALA A 55 -21.75 18.82 -3.99
C ALA A 55 -22.25 19.78 -2.89
N MET A 56 -21.48 19.97 -1.83
CA MET A 56 -21.80 20.95 -0.77
C MET A 56 -21.76 22.39 -1.27
N LYS A 57 -20.82 22.72 -2.16
CA LYS A 57 -20.74 24.06 -2.77
C LYS A 57 -21.97 24.34 -3.64
N LYS A 58 -22.35 23.40 -4.51
CA LYS A 58 -23.52 23.53 -5.40
C LYS A 58 -24.84 23.66 -4.64
N ARG A 59 -24.94 23.13 -3.41
CA ARG A 59 -26.16 23.24 -2.58
C ARG A 59 -26.32 24.63 -1.91
N LYS A 60 -25.24 25.42 -1.82
CA LYS A 60 -25.26 26.77 -1.22
C LYS A 60 -25.53 27.88 -2.24
N GLU A 61 -25.34 27.61 -3.53
CA GLU A 61 -25.73 28.47 -4.66
C GLU A 61 -27.20 28.25 -5.02
#